data_AF-A0A0A2E495-F1
#
_entry.id   AF-A0A0A2E495-F1
#
_cell.length_a   1.000
_cell.length_b   1.000
_cell.length_c   1.000
_cell.angle_alpha   90.00
_cell.angle_beta   90.00
_cell.angle_gamma   90.00
#
_symmetry.space_group_name_H-M   'P 1'
#
loop_
_entity.id
_entity.type
_entity.pdbx_description
1 polymer ?
#
loop_
_entity_poly.entity_id
_entity_poly.type
_entity_poly.pdbx_seq_one_letter_code
_entity_poly.pdbx_strand_id
1 'polypeptide(L)'
;MKKKLLLMILGIICCGIGSSLKAQRLSDLPKAEREVRLLKIAKEVYQRDRFKAFYREYGEPFITEFVYPYDNDNPKSISYGARKGDIMYKVHFPYDQTKEVMEAEYAAVVTIYDKTGEVIDIFLGNNIGIILKRIKEKEK
;
A
#
# COMPACT_ATOMS: atom_id res chain seq x y z
N MET A 1 -40.71 16.62 28.08
CA MET A 1 -40.68 16.58 26.61
C MET A 1 -39.29 16.79 25.98
N LYS A 2 -38.39 17.59 26.58
CA LYS A 2 -37.05 17.91 26.03
C LYS A 2 -36.06 16.72 25.95
N LYS A 3 -36.10 15.77 26.90
CA LYS A 3 -35.20 14.59 26.90
C LYS A 3 -35.54 13.54 25.83
N LYS A 4 -36.83 13.41 25.45
CA LYS A 4 -37.27 12.47 24.39
C LYS A 4 -36.92 12.98 22.98
N LEU A 5 -36.88 14.29 22.78
CA LEU A 5 -36.45 14.91 21.52
C LEU A 5 -34.93 14.76 21.31
N LEU A 6 -34.14 14.84 22.38
CA LEU A 6 -32.68 14.63 22.31
C LEU A 6 -32.31 13.19 21.88
N LEU A 7 -33.06 12.19 22.36
CA LEU A 7 -32.86 10.78 21.99
C LEU A 7 -33.28 10.49 20.54
N MET A 8 -34.27 11.21 20.00
CA MET A 8 -34.65 11.09 18.58
C MET A 8 -33.59 11.69 17.65
N ILE A 9 -32.94 12.79 18.03
CA ILE A 9 -31.86 13.42 17.24
C ILE A 9 -30.60 12.54 17.23
N LEU A 10 -30.30 11.84 18.33
CA LEU A 10 -29.15 10.92 18.41
C LEU A 10 -29.34 9.65 17.56
N GLY A 11 -30.59 9.22 17.33
CA GLY A 11 -30.90 8.06 16.48
C GLY A 11 -30.71 8.32 14.97
N ILE A 12 -30.86 9.56 14.51
CA ILE A 12 -30.77 9.92 13.08
C ILE A 12 -29.31 10.01 12.61
N ILE A 13 -28.37 10.28 13.52
CA ILE A 13 -26.93 10.36 13.18
C ILE A 13 -26.34 8.96 12.90
N CYS A 14 -26.94 7.89 13.41
CA CYS A 14 -26.45 6.52 13.23
C CYS A 14 -26.86 5.85 11.90
N CYS A 15 -27.73 6.45 11.08
CA CYS A 15 -28.19 5.86 9.81
C CYS A 15 -27.51 6.42 8.55
N GLY A 16 -26.54 7.32 8.69
CA GLY A 16 -26.03 8.12 7.56
C GLY A 16 -24.73 7.68 6.90
N ILE A 17 -23.91 6.80 7.51
CA ILE A 17 -22.57 6.47 6.97
C ILE A 17 -22.59 5.09 6.30
N GLY A 18 -23.57 4.89 5.42
CA GLY A 18 -23.61 3.79 4.47
C GLY A 18 -23.11 4.19 3.09
N SER A 19 -22.50 5.36 2.94
CA SER A 19 -21.81 5.72 1.69
C SER A 19 -20.67 4.74 1.51
N SER A 20 -20.77 3.87 0.50
CA SER A 20 -19.63 3.15 -0.04
C SER A 20 -18.56 4.17 -0.39
N LEU A 21 -17.64 4.41 0.55
CA LEU A 21 -16.42 5.16 0.31
C LEU A 21 -15.68 4.37 -0.76
N LYS A 22 -15.94 4.68 -2.04
CA LYS A 22 -15.03 4.30 -3.11
C LYS A 22 -13.68 4.81 -2.66
N ALA A 23 -12.72 3.91 -2.50
CA ALA A 23 -11.37 4.29 -2.15
C ALA A 23 -10.93 5.39 -3.13
N GLN A 24 -10.54 6.55 -2.59
CA GLN A 24 -9.99 7.63 -3.41
C GLN A 24 -8.74 7.08 -4.09
N ARG A 25 -8.65 7.22 -5.41
CA ARG A 25 -7.44 6.80 -6.14
C ARG A 25 -6.29 7.69 -5.69
N LEU A 26 -5.12 7.10 -5.50
CA LEU A 26 -3.94 7.86 -5.09
C LEU A 26 -3.57 8.91 -6.15
N SER A 27 -3.74 8.58 -7.42
CA SER A 27 -3.49 9.44 -8.58
C SER A 27 -4.35 10.71 -8.60
N ASP A 28 -5.51 10.73 -7.93
CA ASP A 28 -6.37 11.91 -7.82
C ASP A 28 -5.84 12.94 -6.80
N LEU A 29 -4.91 12.53 -5.92
CA LEU A 29 -4.31 13.42 -4.92
C LEU A 29 -3.25 14.33 -5.54
N PRO A 30 -3.07 15.56 -5.02
CA PRO A 30 -1.92 16.38 -5.34
C PRO A 30 -0.62 15.61 -5.11
N LYS A 31 0.38 15.81 -5.98
CA LYS A 31 1.63 15.03 -5.98
C LYS A 31 2.28 14.93 -4.59
N ALA A 32 2.42 16.06 -3.89
CA ALA A 32 3.04 16.09 -2.56
C ALA A 32 2.26 15.24 -1.53
N GLU A 33 0.92 15.35 -1.54
CA GLU A 33 0.06 14.56 -0.65
C GLU A 33 0.11 13.06 -1.00
N ARG A 34 0.11 12.75 -2.30
CA ARG A 34 0.24 11.37 -2.81
C ARG A 34 1.53 10.73 -2.35
N GLU A 35 2.66 11.42 -2.49
CA GLU A 35 3.98 10.91 -2.10
C GLU A 35 4.09 10.68 -0.60
N VAL A 36 3.60 11.61 0.22
CA VAL A 36 3.52 11.44 1.68
C VAL A 36 2.71 10.18 2.04
N ARG A 37 1.57 9.99 1.38
CA ARG A 37 0.70 8.83 1.64
C ARG A 37 1.34 7.51 1.20
N LEU A 38 1.97 7.47 0.03
CA LEU A 38 2.70 6.31 -0.48
C LEU A 38 3.84 5.91 0.46
N LEU A 39 4.66 6.87 0.89
CA LEU A 39 5.76 6.65 1.83
C LEU A 39 5.25 6.10 3.16
N LYS A 40 4.17 6.67 3.70
CA LYS A 40 3.56 6.20 4.95
C LYS A 40 3.13 4.73 4.85
N ILE A 41 2.35 4.39 3.82
CA ILE A 41 1.87 3.02 3.59
C ILE A 41 3.05 2.04 3.45
N ALA A 42 4.06 2.43 2.66
CA ALA A 42 5.22 1.58 2.41
C ALA A 42 6.08 1.37 3.67
N LYS A 43 6.32 2.43 4.46
CA LYS A 43 7.06 2.34 5.73
C LYS A 43 6.33 1.46 6.75
N GLU A 44 5.02 1.63 6.91
CA GLU A 44 4.20 0.80 7.81
C GLU A 44 4.28 -0.69 7.45
N VAL A 45 4.36 -1.02 6.15
CA VAL A 45 4.58 -2.40 5.71
C VAL A 45 5.99 -2.87 6.01
N TYR A 46 7.00 -2.11 5.61
CA TYR A 46 8.40 -2.52 5.70
C TYR A 46 8.89 -2.64 7.15
N GLN A 47 8.28 -1.89 8.08
CA GLN A 47 8.58 -1.94 9.52
C GLN A 47 7.91 -3.11 10.26
N ARG A 48 7.08 -3.93 9.60
CA ARG A 48 6.49 -5.12 10.25
C ARG A 48 7.58 -6.07 10.73
N ASP A 49 7.36 -6.71 11.88
CA ASP A 49 8.35 -7.59 12.54
C ASP A 49 8.96 -8.64 11.61
N ARG A 50 8.15 -9.20 10.70
CA ARG A 50 8.61 -10.21 9.74
C ARG A 50 9.67 -9.72 8.74
N PHE A 51 9.82 -8.41 8.56
CA PHE A 51 10.80 -7.79 7.68
C PHE A 51 11.93 -7.09 8.44
N LYS A 52 11.93 -7.14 9.77
CA LYS A 52 12.87 -6.40 10.63
C LYS A 52 14.34 -6.69 10.30
N ALA A 53 14.68 -7.93 9.92
CA ALA A 53 16.03 -8.31 9.51
C ALA A 53 16.51 -7.57 8.24
N PHE A 54 15.57 -7.22 7.36
CA PHE A 54 15.84 -6.52 6.11
C PHE A 54 15.68 -5.02 6.22
N TYR A 55 15.04 -4.50 7.27
CA TYR A 55 14.79 -3.08 7.42
C TYR A 55 16.09 -2.28 7.42
N ARG A 56 16.14 -1.25 6.56
CA ARG A 56 17.24 -0.28 6.47
C ARG A 56 16.66 1.13 6.45
N GLU A 57 17.34 2.04 7.13
CA GLU A 57 17.05 3.46 7.12
C GLU A 57 18.26 4.20 6.56
N TYR A 58 18.57 3.92 5.30
CA TYR A 58 19.65 4.56 4.54
C TYR A 58 19.08 5.31 3.36
N GLY A 59 19.61 6.51 3.10
CA GLY A 59 19.19 7.36 2.00
C GLY A 59 17.73 7.80 2.08
N GLU A 60 17.30 8.57 1.07
CA GLU A 60 15.90 8.96 0.93
C GLU A 60 15.15 7.93 0.07
N PRO A 61 14.02 7.39 0.54
CA PRO A 61 13.18 6.55 -0.30
C PRO A 61 12.63 7.34 -1.49
N PHE A 62 12.56 6.71 -2.66
CA PHE A 62 12.04 7.33 -3.88
C PHE A 62 10.89 6.53 -4.48
N ILE A 63 10.07 7.19 -5.29
CA ILE A 63 8.84 6.63 -5.84
C ILE A 63 8.94 6.57 -7.35
N THR A 64 8.61 5.41 -7.92
CA THR A 64 8.38 5.26 -9.37
C THR A 64 6.95 4.81 -9.63
N GLU A 65 6.38 5.26 -10.75
CA GLU A 65 5.05 4.87 -11.21
C GLU A 65 5.18 3.93 -12.42
N PHE A 66 4.25 2.99 -12.58
CA PHE A 66 4.11 2.23 -13.81
C PHE A 66 2.64 1.92 -14.13
N VAL A 67 2.37 1.75 -15.43
CA VAL A 67 1.08 1.32 -15.94
C VAL A 67 1.11 -0.18 -16.18
N TYR A 68 0.14 -0.89 -15.62
CA TYR A 68 0.03 -2.33 -15.72
C TYR A 68 -0.31 -2.72 -17.18
N PRO A 69 0.48 -3.60 -17.83
CA PRO A 69 0.41 -3.74 -19.30
C PRO A 69 -0.64 -4.73 -19.82
N TYR A 70 -1.20 -5.60 -18.97
CA TYR A 70 -2.13 -6.66 -19.38
C TYR A 70 -3.21 -6.91 -18.33
N ASP A 71 -4.30 -7.56 -18.72
CA ASP A 71 -5.29 -8.06 -17.76
C ASP A 71 -4.75 -9.32 -17.07
N ASN A 72 -4.94 -9.41 -15.75
CA ASN A 72 -4.40 -10.51 -14.95
C ASN A 72 -5.49 -11.20 -14.14
N ASP A 73 -6.11 -12.20 -14.76
CA ASP A 73 -7.12 -13.06 -14.14
C ASP A 73 -6.52 -14.32 -13.50
N ASN A 74 -5.19 -14.42 -13.37
CA ASN A 74 -4.57 -15.58 -12.73
C ASN A 74 -4.61 -15.43 -11.20
N PRO A 75 -5.40 -16.23 -10.45
CA PRO A 75 -5.48 -16.14 -8.99
C PRO A 75 -4.15 -16.46 -8.30
N LYS A 76 -3.23 -17.15 -9.00
CA LYS A 76 -1.88 -17.44 -8.52
C LYS A 76 -0.89 -16.29 -8.77
N SER A 77 -1.24 -15.25 -9.52
CA SER A 77 -0.38 -14.09 -9.71
C SER A 77 -0.38 -13.14 -8.51
N ILE A 78 0.74 -12.45 -8.31
CA ILE A 78 0.90 -11.41 -7.27
C ILE A 78 -0.05 -10.23 -7.52
N SER A 79 -0.27 -9.90 -8.80
CA SER A 79 -1.13 -8.81 -9.24
C SER A 79 -2.51 -9.29 -9.71
N TYR A 80 -3.01 -10.40 -9.15
CA TYR A 80 -4.34 -10.92 -9.50
C TYR A 80 -5.42 -9.84 -9.37
N GLY A 81 -6.20 -9.66 -10.43
CA GLY A 81 -7.25 -8.66 -10.55
C GLY A 81 -6.79 -7.32 -11.12
N ALA A 82 -5.48 -7.13 -11.36
CA ALA A 82 -4.98 -5.97 -12.08
C ALA A 82 -5.44 -6.01 -13.54
N ARG A 83 -5.78 -4.85 -14.07
CA ARG A 83 -6.25 -4.65 -15.44
C ARG A 83 -5.25 -3.82 -16.22
N LYS A 84 -5.24 -4.02 -17.53
CA LYS A 84 -4.45 -3.19 -18.44
C LYS A 84 -4.82 -1.71 -18.24
N GLY A 85 -3.80 -0.87 -18.09
CA GLY A 85 -3.99 0.57 -17.86
C GLY A 85 -4.05 0.98 -16.39
N ASP A 86 -4.04 0.03 -15.46
CA ASP A 86 -4.02 0.36 -14.03
C ASP A 86 -2.69 0.98 -13.61
N ILE A 87 -2.76 1.98 -12.73
CA ILE A 87 -1.56 2.63 -12.18
C ILE A 87 -1.12 1.88 -10.93
N MET A 88 0.19 1.68 -10.81
CA MET A 88 0.84 1.15 -9.62
C MET A 88 2.05 2.00 -9.26
N TYR A 89 2.31 2.11 -7.97
CA TYR A 89 3.45 2.83 -7.42
C TYR A 89 4.43 1.84 -6.79
N LYS A 90 5.72 2.05 -7.01
CA LYS A 90 6.80 1.37 -6.30
C LYS A 90 7.52 2.38 -5.42
N VAL A 91 7.56 2.09 -4.12
CA VAL A 91 8.37 2.85 -3.16
C VAL A 91 9.65 2.07 -2.91
N HIS A 92 10.78 2.67 -3.27
CA HIS A 92 12.11 2.06 -3.16
C HIS A 92 12.79 2.55 -1.90
N PHE A 93 13.30 1.62 -1.10
CA PHE A 93 14.11 1.89 0.09
C PHE A 93 15.56 1.52 -0.24
N PRO A 94 16.49 2.48 -0.30
CA PRO A 94 17.88 2.19 -0.57
C PRO A 94 18.59 1.56 0.64
N TYR A 95 19.77 1.01 0.38
CA TYR A 95 20.77 0.68 1.40
C TYR A 95 22.10 1.35 1.04
N ASP A 96 23.01 1.38 2.00
CA ASP A 96 24.37 1.86 1.76
C ASP A 96 25.23 0.74 1.14
N GLN A 97 25.39 0.80 -0.18
CA GLN A 97 26.19 -0.16 -0.95
C GLN A 97 27.68 -0.15 -0.60
N THR A 98 28.17 0.86 0.13
CA THR A 98 29.56 0.87 0.62
C THR A 98 29.74 0.08 1.91
N LYS A 99 28.64 -0.25 2.60
CA LYS A 99 28.64 -0.93 3.91
C LYS A 99 28.17 -2.38 3.86
N GLU A 100 27.26 -2.69 2.95
CA GLU A 100 26.74 -4.04 2.75
C GLU A 100 26.51 -4.29 1.26
N VAL A 101 26.39 -5.55 0.88
CA VAL A 101 26.01 -5.96 -0.47
C VAL A 101 24.75 -6.79 -0.34
N MET A 102 23.73 -6.40 -1.10
CA MET A 102 22.50 -7.16 -1.26
C MET A 102 22.44 -7.71 -2.70
N GLU A 103 21.62 -8.73 -2.93
CA GLU A 103 21.46 -9.28 -4.29
C GLU A 103 20.71 -8.31 -5.21
N ALA A 104 19.87 -7.45 -4.65
CA ALA A 104 19.22 -6.36 -5.36
C ALA A 104 19.96 -5.03 -5.13
N GLU A 105 19.65 -4.03 -5.96
CA GLU A 105 20.15 -2.66 -5.84
C GLU A 105 19.38 -1.81 -4.81
N TYR A 106 18.49 -2.44 -4.03
CA TYR A 106 17.66 -1.81 -3.01
C TYR A 106 17.54 -2.70 -1.77
N ALA A 107 17.19 -2.09 -0.64
CA ALA A 107 16.89 -2.81 0.60
C ALA A 107 15.49 -3.42 0.54
N ALA A 108 14.54 -2.65 0.01
CA ALA A 108 13.20 -3.13 -0.29
C ALA A 108 12.50 -2.29 -1.37
N VAL A 109 11.53 -2.89 -2.04
CA VAL A 109 10.58 -2.21 -2.93
C VAL A 109 9.18 -2.63 -2.56
N VAL A 110 8.31 -1.67 -2.28
CA VAL A 110 6.90 -1.92 -1.92
C VAL A 110 6.00 -1.47 -3.08
N THR A 111 5.16 -2.39 -3.57
CA THR A 111 4.22 -2.10 -4.68
C THR A 111 2.83 -1.77 -4.14
N ILE A 112 2.29 -0.61 -4.51
CA ILE A 112 1.00 -0.08 -4.04
C ILE A 112 0.07 0.14 -5.24
N TYR A 113 -1.16 -0.36 -5.13
CA TYR A 113 -2.18 -0.23 -6.16
C TYR A 113 -2.91 1.12 -6.05
N ASP A 114 -2.94 1.89 -7.14
CA ASP A 114 -3.52 3.24 -7.19
C ASP A 114 -4.97 3.30 -6.68
N LYS A 115 -5.82 2.40 -7.17
CA LYS A 115 -7.27 2.49 -6.97
C LYS A 115 -7.69 2.29 -5.51
N THR A 116 -6.93 1.50 -4.76
CA THR A 116 -7.32 1.07 -3.41
C THR A 116 -6.32 1.49 -2.34
N GLY A 117 -5.11 1.89 -2.72
CA GLY A 117 -4.00 2.06 -1.79
C GLY A 117 -3.51 0.75 -1.17
N GLU A 118 -3.95 -0.40 -1.67
CA GLU A 118 -3.51 -1.70 -1.17
C GLU A 118 -2.08 -2.00 -1.58
N VAL A 119 -1.34 -2.56 -0.64
CA VAL A 119 0.00 -3.08 -0.89
C VAL A 119 -0.11 -4.48 -1.49
N ILE A 120 0.41 -4.63 -2.71
CA ILE A 120 0.38 -5.87 -3.47
C ILE A 120 1.48 -6.81 -2.96
N ASP A 121 2.70 -6.29 -2.90
CA ASP A 121 3.90 -7.05 -2.56
C ASP A 121 4.99 -6.15 -1.95
N ILE A 122 5.97 -6.83 -1.37
CA ILE A 122 7.27 -6.27 -1.03
C ILE A 122 8.37 -7.19 -1.59
N PHE A 123 9.31 -6.61 -2.33
CA PHE A 123 10.56 -7.25 -2.70
C PHE A 123 11.64 -6.82 -1.71
N LEU A 124 12.41 -7.77 -1.21
CA LEU A 124 13.50 -7.52 -0.27
C LEU A 124 14.85 -7.58 -0.99
N GLY A 125 15.89 -7.02 -0.38
CA GLY A 125 17.23 -6.93 -0.98
C GLY A 125 17.89 -8.27 -1.33
N ASN A 126 17.36 -9.40 -0.84
CA ASN A 126 17.78 -10.75 -1.23
C ASN A 126 16.93 -11.34 -2.39
N ASN A 127 16.31 -10.49 -3.21
CA ASN A 127 15.42 -10.87 -4.33
C ASN A 127 14.17 -11.70 -3.95
N ILE A 128 13.84 -11.85 -2.67
CA ILE A 128 12.61 -12.53 -2.25
C ILE A 128 11.44 -11.55 -2.32
N GLY A 129 10.45 -11.88 -3.16
CA GLY A 129 9.15 -11.21 -3.25
C GLY A 129 8.11 -11.86 -2.34
N ILE A 130 7.41 -11.06 -1.55
CA ILE A 130 6.36 -11.52 -0.62
C ILE A 130 5.04 -10.86 -0.99
N ILE A 131 4.03 -11.69 -1.32
CA ILE A 131 2.70 -11.24 -1.71
C ILE A 131 1.89 -10.88 -0.46
N LEU A 132 1.67 -9.59 -0.25
CA LEU A 132 1.01 -9.07 0.94
C LEU A 132 -0.51 -9.12 0.87
N LYS A 133 -1.09 -9.04 -0.34
CA LYS A 133 -2.53 -9.20 -0.57
C LYS A 133 -3.08 -10.51 0.03
N ARG A 134 -2.30 -11.60 -0.06
CA ARG A 134 -2.69 -12.94 0.44
C ARG A 134 -2.54 -13.13 1.95
N ILE A 135 -1.78 -12.27 2.62
CA ILE A 135 -1.52 -12.41 4.07
C ILE A 135 -2.69 -11.79 4.86
N LYS A 136 -3.27 -10.68 4.39
CA LYS A 136 -4.49 -10.10 4.96
C LYS A 136 -5.68 -11.07 4.98
N GLU A 137 -5.73 -12.03 4.06
CA GLU A 137 -6.79 -13.05 3.97
C GLU A 137 -6.62 -14.20 4.97
N LYS A 138 -5.41 -14.43 5.51
CA LYS A 138 -5.12 -15.49 6.48
C LYS A 138 -5.12 -15.04 7.94
N GLU A 139 -5.14 -13.73 8.17
CA GLU A 139 -5.17 -13.09 9.49
C GLU A 139 -6.61 -12.69 9.93
N LYS A 140 -7.62 -13.01 9.10
CA LYS A 140 -9.05 -12.91 9.42
C LYS A 140 -9.63 -14.29 9.69
#